data_AF-A0A961CB63-F1
#
_entry.id   AF-A0A961CB63-F1
#
_cell.length_a   1.000
_cell.length_b   1.000
_cell.length_c   1.000
_cell.angle_alpha   90.00
_cell.angle_beta   90.00
_cell.angle_gamma   90.00
#
_symmetry.space_group_name_H-M   'P 1'
#
loop_
_entity.id
_entity.type
_entity.pdbx_description
1 polymer ?
#
loop_
_entity_poly.entity_id
_entity_poly.type
_entity_poly.pdbx_seq_one_letter_code
_entity_poly.pdbx_strand_id
1 'polypeptide(L)'
;YLSWQVERSLGQTFRFVELANDVNEHMPDYVVRRVQSLLNDQRKSVNGSRILVFGFAYKANTSDARETPSRPIVEKLSLLGAQIYLVDPHLSDAQFPAEANRVDGTADDMAAADLALYLVDHDAFDTEAIGAAGVTVLDCRRALKGPEVHYL
;
A
#
# COMPACT_ATOMS: atom_id res chain seq x y z
N TYR A 1 -12.11 23.44 7.09
CA TYR A 1 -12.40 24.87 7.28
C TYR A 1 -13.56 25.34 6.39
N LEU A 2 -13.51 25.11 5.07
CA LEU A 2 -14.64 25.37 4.16
C LEU A 2 -15.90 24.53 4.48
N SER A 3 -15.73 23.27 4.88
CA SER A 3 -16.82 22.40 5.33
C SER A 3 -17.59 22.98 6.52
N TRP A 4 -16.88 23.44 7.55
CA TRP A 4 -17.46 24.05 8.75
C TRP A 4 -18.23 25.36 8.47
N GLN A 5 -17.74 26.16 7.51
CA GLN A 5 -18.34 27.44 7.14
C GLN A 5 -19.63 27.27 6.32
N VAL A 6 -19.72 26.18 5.54
CA VAL A 6 -20.89 25.82 4.72
C VAL A 6 -21.99 25.15 5.56
N GLU A 7 -21.60 24.31 6.53
CA GLU A 7 -22.53 23.64 7.45
C GLU A 7 -23.39 24.64 8.25
N ARG A 8 -22.78 25.74 8.68
CA ARG A 8 -23.46 26.79 9.47
C ARG A 8 -24.37 27.70 8.63
N SER A 9 -24.18 27.78 7.32
CA SER A 9 -24.87 28.77 6.47
C SER A 9 -26.06 28.21 5.68
N LEU A 10 -26.14 26.89 5.43
CA LEU A 10 -27.15 26.31 4.53
C LEU A 10 -28.03 25.20 5.12
N GLY A 11 -27.77 24.74 6.35
CA GLY A 11 -28.64 23.77 7.03
C GLY A 11 -28.82 22.42 6.29
N GLN A 12 -27.99 22.16 5.28
CA GLN A 12 -27.97 20.91 4.52
C GLN A 12 -26.54 20.38 4.50
N THR A 13 -26.32 19.24 5.15
CA THR A 13 -25.08 18.49 5.08
C THR A 13 -24.89 17.94 3.66
N PHE A 14 -23.78 18.31 3.03
CA PHE A 14 -23.43 17.86 1.69
C PHE A 14 -23.01 16.39 1.72
N ARG A 15 -24.00 15.48 1.62
CA ARG A 15 -23.83 14.01 1.51
C ARG A 15 -22.77 13.55 0.50
N PHE A 16 -22.40 14.37 -0.48
CA PHE A 16 -21.37 14.05 -1.48
C PHE A 16 -19.93 14.17 -0.97
N VAL A 17 -19.63 15.16 -0.11
CA VAL A 17 -18.27 15.35 0.42
C VAL A 17 -17.98 14.31 1.49
N GLU A 18 -18.99 13.98 2.32
CA GLU A 18 -18.91 12.91 3.30
C GLU A 18 -18.72 11.56 2.63
N LEU A 19 -19.48 11.23 1.56
CA LEU A 19 -19.32 9.96 0.85
C LEU A 19 -17.95 9.84 0.14
N ALA A 20 -17.42 10.94 -0.41
CA ALA A 20 -16.09 10.94 -1.01
C ALA A 20 -14.97 10.77 0.04
N ASN A 21 -15.13 11.36 1.22
CA ASN A 21 -14.23 11.13 2.36
C ASN A 21 -14.39 9.71 2.92
N ASP A 22 -15.61 9.19 3.01
CA ASP A 22 -15.94 7.85 3.47
C ASP A 22 -15.28 6.79 2.56
N VAL A 23 -15.34 6.95 1.24
CA VAL A 23 -14.61 6.07 0.32
C VAL A 23 -13.10 6.11 0.56
N ASN A 24 -12.51 7.30 0.74
CA ASN A 24 -11.06 7.46 0.97
C ASN A 24 -10.61 6.92 2.34
N GLU A 25 -11.39 7.11 3.40
CA GLU A 25 -11.13 6.57 4.73
C GLU A 25 -11.16 5.03 4.74
N HIS A 26 -11.95 4.41 3.86
CA HIS A 26 -12.05 2.95 3.73
C HIS A 26 -11.07 2.33 2.72
N MET A 27 -10.30 3.11 1.96
CA MET A 27 -9.34 2.58 0.98
C MET A 27 -8.28 1.66 1.61
N PRO A 28 -7.67 2.00 2.76
CA PRO A 28 -6.74 1.10 3.43
C PRO A 28 -7.35 -0.26 3.75
N ASP A 29 -8.59 -0.28 4.24
CA ASP A 29 -9.30 -1.53 4.55
C ASP A 29 -9.62 -2.34 3.30
N TYR A 30 -9.92 -1.67 2.18
CA TYR A 30 -10.11 -2.34 0.91
C TYR A 30 -8.82 -3.02 0.42
N VAL A 31 -7.68 -2.33 0.50
CA VAL A 31 -6.37 -2.90 0.14
C VAL A 31 -6.06 -4.12 1.00
N VAL A 32 -6.26 -4.02 2.33
CA VAL A 32 -6.06 -5.14 3.27
C VAL A 32 -6.94 -6.33 2.92
N ARG A 33 -8.23 -6.12 2.62
CA ARG A 33 -9.14 -7.20 2.19
C ARG A 33 -8.71 -7.85 0.88
N ARG A 34 -8.15 -7.08 -0.06
CA ARG A 34 -7.62 -7.62 -1.33
C ARG A 34 -6.38 -8.45 -1.10
N VAL A 35 -5.46 -8.01 -0.25
CA VAL A 35 -4.30 -8.80 0.18
C VAL A 35 -4.74 -10.11 0.84
N GLN A 36 -5.72 -10.07 1.75
CA GLN A 36 -6.30 -11.27 2.37
C GLN A 36 -6.85 -12.25 1.33
N SER A 37 -7.63 -11.75 0.36
CA SER A 37 -8.19 -12.57 -0.71
C SER A 37 -7.10 -13.26 -1.54
N LEU A 38 -6.08 -12.50 -1.99
CA LEU A 38 -5.01 -13.02 -2.85
C LEU A 38 -4.15 -14.07 -2.14
N LEU A 39 -3.83 -13.85 -0.87
CA LEU A 39 -3.13 -14.87 -0.07
C LEU A 39 -3.99 -16.11 0.13
N ASN A 40 -5.29 -15.95 0.37
CA ASN A 40 -6.20 -17.07 0.55
C ASN A 40 -6.37 -17.91 -0.74
N ASP A 41 -6.32 -17.29 -1.92
CA ASP A 41 -6.31 -18.01 -3.21
C ASP A 41 -5.07 -18.91 -3.35
N GLN A 42 -3.96 -18.53 -2.70
CA GLN A 42 -2.74 -19.34 -2.57
C GLN A 42 -2.74 -20.27 -1.34
N ARG A 43 -3.86 -20.37 -0.60
CA ARG A 43 -3.99 -21.11 0.67
C ARG A 43 -3.05 -20.63 1.78
N LYS A 44 -2.74 -19.34 1.80
CA LYS A 44 -1.94 -18.68 2.84
C LYS A 44 -2.82 -17.72 3.66
N SER A 45 -2.52 -17.59 4.95
CA SER A 45 -3.11 -16.56 5.82
C SER A 45 -2.25 -15.31 5.83
N VAL A 46 -2.83 -14.13 6.09
CA VAL A 46 -2.05 -12.90 6.32
C VAL A 46 -1.07 -13.10 7.48
N ASN A 47 -1.53 -13.72 8.57
CA ASN A 47 -0.67 -14.06 9.70
C ASN A 47 0.44 -15.01 9.24
N GLY A 48 1.69 -14.59 9.44
CA GLY A 48 2.89 -15.33 9.07
C GLY A 48 3.34 -15.15 7.62
N SER A 49 2.54 -14.52 6.76
CA SER A 49 2.95 -14.25 5.37
C SER A 49 3.95 -13.10 5.31
N ARG A 50 4.95 -13.25 4.43
CA ARG A 50 5.91 -12.22 4.07
C ARG A 50 5.33 -11.32 2.98
N ILE A 51 5.05 -10.07 3.32
CA ILE A 51 4.52 -9.06 2.39
C ILE A 51 5.63 -8.06 2.06
N LEU A 52 6.00 -8.00 0.78
CA LEU A 52 6.96 -7.03 0.27
C LEU A 52 6.23 -5.79 -0.25
N VAL A 53 6.47 -4.64 0.36
CA VAL A 53 5.80 -3.38 0.06
C VAL A 53 6.75 -2.47 -0.72
N PHE A 54 6.35 -2.10 -1.92
CA PHE A 54 7.02 -1.10 -2.74
C PHE A 54 6.36 0.27 -2.56
N GLY A 55 7.13 1.18 -1.97
CA GLY A 55 6.73 2.56 -1.78
C GLY A 55 5.98 2.82 -0.47
N PHE A 56 6.43 3.84 0.25
CA PHE A 56 5.80 4.31 1.48
C PHE A 56 5.73 5.83 1.58
N ALA A 57 6.47 6.57 0.76
CA ALA A 57 6.30 8.00 0.63
C ALA A 57 4.85 8.40 0.29
N TYR A 58 4.50 9.64 0.60
CA TYR A 58 3.18 10.22 0.35
C TYR A 58 2.81 10.21 -1.14
N LYS A 59 3.81 10.37 -2.01
CA LYS A 59 3.68 10.33 -3.48
C LYS A 59 4.98 9.86 -4.12
N ALA A 60 4.95 9.62 -5.42
CA ALA A 60 6.13 9.31 -6.21
C ALA A 60 7.24 10.35 -6.02
N ASN A 61 8.47 9.85 -5.96
CA ASN A 61 9.72 10.62 -6.02
C ASN A 61 9.85 11.73 -4.96
N THR A 62 9.30 11.52 -3.76
CA THR A 62 9.50 12.40 -2.60
C THR A 62 9.90 11.61 -1.37
N SER A 63 10.56 12.26 -0.42
CA SER A 63 10.90 11.68 0.89
C SER A 63 9.85 11.97 1.97
N ASP A 64 8.74 12.66 1.66
CA ASP A 64 7.72 12.95 2.67
C ASP A 64 6.86 11.71 2.96
N ALA A 65 6.84 11.24 4.21
CA ALA A 65 6.05 10.09 4.66
C ALA A 65 5.15 10.41 5.88
N ARG A 66 5.00 11.68 6.24
CA ARG A 66 4.32 12.09 7.49
C ARG A 66 2.84 11.68 7.50
N GLU A 67 2.15 11.90 6.39
CA GLU A 67 0.73 11.59 6.22
C GLU A 67 0.51 10.60 5.06
N THR A 68 1.46 9.68 4.89
CA THR A 68 1.37 8.70 3.79
C THR A 68 0.13 7.83 3.89
N PRO A 69 -0.64 7.64 2.79
CA PRO A 69 -1.79 6.74 2.76
C PRO A 69 -1.37 5.26 2.90
N SER A 70 -0.09 4.93 2.72
CA SER A 70 0.45 3.59 2.91
C SER A 70 0.53 3.17 4.38
N ARG A 71 0.62 4.13 5.30
CA ARG A 71 0.79 3.88 6.75
C ARG A 71 -0.33 3.01 7.34
N PRO A 72 -1.61 3.39 7.23
CA PRO A 72 -2.69 2.56 7.77
C PRO A 72 -2.76 1.16 7.14
N ILE A 73 -2.30 0.98 5.89
CA ILE A 73 -2.25 -0.34 5.24
C ILE A 73 -1.19 -1.22 5.91
N VAL A 74 0.02 -0.70 6.07
CA VAL A 74 1.15 -1.41 6.72
C VAL A 74 0.80 -1.76 8.17
N GLU A 75 0.25 -0.81 8.94
CA GLU A 75 -0.15 -1.03 10.33
C GLU A 75 -1.22 -2.12 10.44
N LYS A 76 -2.26 -2.09 9.61
CA LYS A 76 -3.33 -3.10 9.63
C LYS A 76 -2.84 -4.49 9.24
N LEU A 77 -1.97 -4.61 8.23
CA LEU A 77 -1.39 -5.89 7.83
C LEU A 77 -0.47 -6.45 8.94
N SER A 78 0.34 -5.60 9.56
CA SER A 78 1.17 -5.96 10.70
C SER A 78 0.32 -6.43 11.89
N LEU A 79 -0.76 -5.72 12.23
CA LEU A 79 -1.71 -6.13 13.27
C LEU A 79 -2.38 -7.48 13.01
N LEU A 80 -2.58 -7.84 11.73
CA LEU A 80 -3.06 -9.17 11.32
C LEU A 80 -1.97 -10.25 11.37
N GLY A 81 -0.73 -9.91 11.73
CA GLY A 81 0.40 -10.81 11.87
C GLY A 81 1.25 -10.99 10.62
N ALA A 82 1.12 -10.13 9.61
CA ALA A 82 2.01 -10.17 8.45
C ALA A 82 3.42 -9.71 8.80
N GLN A 83 4.41 -10.30 8.16
CA GLN A 83 5.80 -9.84 8.23
C GLN A 83 6.03 -8.84 7.10
N ILE A 84 6.13 -7.55 7.45
CA ILE A 84 6.27 -6.49 6.47
C ILE A 84 7.73 -6.26 6.13
N TYR A 85 8.02 -6.27 4.83
CA TYR A 85 9.31 -5.90 4.26
C TYR A 85 9.07 -4.71 3.33
N LEU A 86 9.77 -3.61 3.53
CA LEU A 86 9.46 -2.35 2.86
C LEU A 86 10.65 -1.84 2.07
N VAL A 87 10.37 -1.43 0.84
CA VAL A 87 11.30 -0.81 -0.10
C VAL A 87 10.81 0.60 -0.39
N ASP A 88 11.61 1.61 -0.04
CA ASP A 88 11.40 2.97 -0.51
C ASP A 88 12.76 3.67 -0.68
N PRO A 89 13.15 4.08 -1.89
CA PRO A 89 14.47 4.62 -2.17
C PRO A 89 14.63 6.08 -1.71
N HIS A 90 13.55 6.77 -1.35
CA HIS A 90 13.58 8.18 -0.96
C HIS A 90 13.48 8.40 0.55
N LEU A 91 13.17 7.37 1.32
CA LEU A 91 13.09 7.47 2.77
C LEU A 91 14.46 7.29 3.42
N SER A 92 14.72 8.10 4.44
CA SER A 92 15.80 7.86 5.38
C SER A 92 15.39 6.81 6.42
N ASP A 93 16.38 6.20 7.05
CA ASP A 93 16.20 5.11 8.03
C ASP A 93 15.20 5.45 9.14
N ALA A 94 15.18 6.71 9.60
CA ALA A 94 14.29 7.17 10.67
C ALA A 94 12.82 7.31 10.23
N GLN A 95 12.52 7.22 8.94
CA GLN A 95 11.18 7.40 8.39
C GLN A 95 10.44 6.08 8.13
N PHE A 96 11.16 4.96 8.16
CA PHE A 96 10.53 3.65 8.03
C PHE A 96 9.62 3.37 9.25
N PRO A 97 8.45 2.76 9.03
CA PRO A 97 7.57 2.37 10.14
C PRO A 97 8.22 1.27 10.98
N ALA A 98 7.99 1.27 12.29
CA ALA A 98 8.60 0.33 13.21
C ALA A 98 8.18 -1.13 12.96
N GLU A 99 7.04 -1.32 12.31
CA GLU A 99 6.43 -2.59 11.94
C GLU A 99 7.09 -3.24 10.71
N ALA A 100 7.93 -2.51 9.98
CA ALA A 100 8.51 -2.97 8.71
C ALA A 100 10.02 -3.16 8.79
N ASN A 101 10.47 -4.25 8.18
CA ASN A 101 11.88 -4.49 7.91
C ASN A 101 12.26 -3.78 6.61
N ARG A 102 13.27 -2.91 6.65
CA ARG A 102 13.79 -2.30 5.42
C ARG A 102 14.54 -3.33 4.58
N VAL A 103 14.27 -3.34 3.28
CA VAL A 103 14.98 -4.14 2.27
C VAL A 103 15.17 -3.34 1.00
N ASP A 104 16.03 -3.82 0.10
CA ASP A 104 16.38 -3.13 -1.14
C ASP A 104 15.48 -3.50 -2.33
N GLY A 105 14.60 -4.50 -2.16
CA GLY A 105 13.68 -4.92 -3.23
C GLY A 105 14.36 -5.74 -4.31
N THR A 106 15.37 -6.51 -3.91
CA THR A 106 16.15 -7.38 -4.80
C THR A 106 15.29 -8.52 -5.36
N ALA A 107 15.81 -9.25 -6.35
CA ALA A 107 15.18 -10.47 -6.84
C ALA A 107 14.99 -11.52 -5.72
N ASP A 108 15.92 -11.59 -4.76
CA ASP A 108 15.82 -12.49 -3.60
C ASP A 108 14.71 -12.03 -2.64
N ASP A 109 14.54 -10.71 -2.44
CA ASP A 109 13.44 -10.17 -1.65
C ASP A 109 12.09 -10.49 -2.28
N MET A 110 11.99 -10.34 -3.61
CA MET A 110 10.82 -10.72 -4.38
C MET A 110 10.55 -12.22 -4.22
N ALA A 111 11.53 -13.07 -4.52
CA ALA A 111 11.36 -14.53 -4.49
C ALA A 111 10.98 -15.08 -3.11
N ALA A 112 11.38 -14.39 -2.03
CA ALA A 112 11.02 -14.77 -0.67
C ALA A 112 9.64 -14.24 -0.23
N ALA A 113 9.00 -13.34 -0.99
CA ALA A 113 7.70 -12.80 -0.66
C ALA A 113 6.56 -13.75 -1.02
N ASP A 114 5.55 -13.79 -0.16
CA ASP A 114 4.29 -14.49 -0.46
C ASP A 114 3.36 -13.62 -1.32
N LEU A 115 3.47 -12.30 -1.18
CA LEU A 115 2.77 -11.30 -1.96
C LEU A 115 3.57 -9.99 -1.99
N ALA A 116 3.63 -9.35 -3.15
CA ALA A 116 4.15 -7.99 -3.28
C ALA A 116 2.99 -6.98 -3.36
N LEU A 117 3.15 -5.83 -2.71
CA LEU A 117 2.17 -4.76 -2.65
C LEU A 117 2.80 -3.48 -3.20
N TYR A 118 2.29 -2.98 -4.31
CA TYR A 118 2.83 -1.82 -5.00
C TYR A 118 1.98 -0.59 -4.70
N LEU A 119 2.47 0.25 -3.78
CA LEU A 119 1.73 1.38 -3.21
C LEU A 119 2.17 2.73 -3.73
N VAL A 120 3.42 2.90 -4.17
CA VAL A 120 3.92 4.16 -4.74
C VAL A 120 4.78 3.84 -5.94
N ASP A 121 4.52 4.53 -7.04
CA ASP A 121 5.23 4.36 -8.31
C ASP A 121 6.42 5.31 -8.36
N HIS A 122 7.56 4.90 -7.78
CA HIS A 122 8.82 5.63 -7.87
C HIS A 122 9.54 5.30 -9.17
N ASP A 123 10.14 6.30 -9.80
CA ASP A 123 10.89 6.14 -11.06
C ASP A 123 12.11 5.19 -10.89
N ALA A 124 12.58 5.04 -9.66
CA ALA A 124 13.69 4.15 -9.30
C ALA A 124 13.29 2.66 -9.29
N PHE A 125 11.99 2.33 -9.31
CA PHE A 125 11.53 0.95 -9.34
C PHE A 125 11.57 0.39 -10.77
N ASP A 126 12.19 -0.78 -10.91
CA ASP A 126 12.12 -1.55 -12.15
C ASP A 126 10.76 -2.26 -12.26
N THR A 127 9.80 -1.55 -12.84
CA THR A 127 8.41 -2.02 -12.99
C THR A 127 8.30 -3.28 -13.87
N GLU A 128 9.20 -3.45 -14.83
CA GLU A 128 9.26 -4.65 -15.67
C GLU A 128 9.74 -5.85 -14.85
N ALA A 129 10.82 -5.69 -14.08
CA ALA A 129 11.33 -6.75 -13.21
C ALA A 129 10.31 -7.15 -12.14
N ILE A 130 9.63 -6.18 -11.51
CA ILE A 130 8.59 -6.45 -10.50
C ILE A 130 7.43 -7.23 -11.13
N GLY A 131 6.95 -6.80 -12.31
CA GLY A 131 5.84 -7.47 -13.01
C GLY A 131 6.18 -8.87 -13.53
N ALA A 132 7.47 -9.15 -13.79
CA ALA A 132 7.96 -10.43 -14.28
C ALA A 132 8.46 -11.38 -13.18
N ALA A 133 8.42 -10.97 -11.90
CA ALA A 133 9.04 -11.72 -10.79
C ALA A 133 8.37 -13.07 -10.46
N GLY A 134 7.20 -13.37 -11.03
CA GLY A 134 6.47 -14.63 -10.79
C GLY A 134 5.83 -14.74 -9.40
N VAL A 135 5.77 -13.63 -8.68
CA VAL A 135 5.09 -13.49 -7.37
C VAL A 135 3.79 -12.73 -7.58
N THR A 136 2.73 -13.09 -6.86
CA THR A 136 1.47 -12.34 -6.89
C THR A 136 1.70 -10.91 -6.43
N VAL A 137 1.36 -9.94 -7.28
CA VAL A 137 1.49 -8.51 -6.99
C VAL A 137 0.13 -7.85 -6.94
N LEU A 138 -0.15 -7.09 -5.88
CA LEU A 138 -1.28 -6.17 -5.85
C LEU A 138 -0.79 -4.76 -6.19
N ASP A 139 -1.17 -4.28 -7.39
CA ASP A 139 -0.83 -2.97 -7.91
C ASP A 139 -1.96 -1.96 -7.65
N CYS A 140 -1.69 -1.03 -6.73
CA CYS A 140 -2.59 0.06 -6.37
C CYS A 140 -2.44 1.30 -7.26
N ARG A 141 -1.49 1.30 -8.21
CA ARG A 141 -1.16 2.41 -9.09
C ARG A 141 -1.43 2.14 -10.57
N ARG A 142 -1.68 0.89 -10.94
CA ARG A 142 -1.88 0.44 -12.33
C ARG A 142 -0.67 0.79 -13.22
N ALA A 143 0.52 0.68 -12.64
CA ALA A 143 1.80 0.95 -13.28
C ALA A 143 2.48 -0.32 -13.81
N LEU A 144 2.19 -1.47 -13.21
CA LEU A 144 2.84 -2.74 -13.49
C LEU A 144 2.13 -3.52 -14.60
N LYS A 145 2.87 -4.43 -15.25
CA LYS A 145 2.34 -5.38 -16.21
C LYS A 145 2.92 -6.76 -15.93
N GLY A 146 2.07 -7.78 -15.88
CA GLY A 146 2.50 -9.15 -15.68
C GLY A 146 1.32 -10.09 -15.46
N PRO A 147 1.52 -11.42 -15.62
CA PRO A 147 0.46 -12.41 -15.44
C PRO A 147 -0.03 -12.51 -13.99
N GLU A 148 0.85 -12.27 -13.04
CA GLU A 148 0.58 -12.35 -11.58
C GLU A 148 0.21 -10.98 -10.98
N VAL A 149 0.02 -9.95 -11.82
CA VAL A 149 -0.32 -8.60 -11.38
C VAL A 149 -1.85 -8.44 -11.31
N HIS A 150 -2.33 -8.12 -10.11
CA HIS A 150 -3.70 -7.77 -9.83
C HIS A 150 -3.82 -6.27 -9.57
N TYR A 151 -4.95 -5.68 -9.93
CA TYR A 151 -5.17 -4.24 -9.79
C TYR A 151 -6.27 -3.94 -8.78
N LEU A 152 -6.21 -2.74 -8.19
CA LEU A 152 -7.35 -2.09 -7.54
C LEU A 152 -8.18 -1.26 -8.54
#